data_AF-A0A922WY93-F1
#
_entry.id   AF-A0A922WY93-F1
#
_cell.length_a   1.000
_cell.length_b   1.000
_cell.length_c   1.000
_cell.angle_alpha   90.00
_cell.angle_beta   90.00
_cell.angle_gamma   90.00
#
_symmetry.space_group_name_H-M   'P 1'
#
loop_
_entity.id
_entity.type
_entity.pdbx_description
1 polymer ?
#
loop_
_entity_poly.entity_id
_entity_poly.type
_entity_poly.pdbx_seq_one_letter_code
_entity_poly.pdbx_strand_id
1 'polypeptide(L)'
;FAYVADGRNGMKVLQLTSPDSQRNFYGFSPAPVPEMIAWAKTPSPAIALSKGLDRDRAVDETGGQMAVFGRLGSRPFTRPEMERLFMTRSGVPWKVSDEVDMNRWVGIAPAAPLRAAARK
;
A
#
# COMPACT_ATOMS: atom_id res chain seq x y z
N PHE A 1 -5.74 -12.11 14.44
CA PHE A 1 -6.30 -11.73 15.75
C PHE A 1 -7.36 -10.65 15.58
N ALA A 2 -8.29 -10.54 16.52
CA ALA A 2 -9.23 -9.44 16.65
C ALA A 2 -9.09 -8.79 18.02
N TYR A 3 -9.29 -7.48 18.08
CA TYR A 3 -9.34 -6.73 19.32
C TYR A 3 -10.80 -6.33 19.56
N VAL A 4 -11.25 -6.44 20.81
CA VAL A 4 -12.64 -6.11 21.19
C VAL A 4 -12.64 -5.16 22.37
N ALA A 5 -13.34 -4.03 22.19
CA ALA A 5 -13.75 -3.15 23.27
C ALA A 5 -15.09 -3.66 23.82
N ASP A 6 -15.06 -4.36 24.96
CA ASP A 6 -16.20 -5.13 25.50
C ASP A 6 -17.29 -4.24 26.14
N GLY A 7 -16.98 -2.98 26.47
CA GLY A 7 -17.89 -2.06 27.12
C GLY A 7 -18.09 -2.30 28.62
N ARG A 8 -17.94 -3.54 29.12
CA ARG A 8 -18.06 -3.85 30.56
C ARG A 8 -16.78 -4.41 31.16
N ASN A 9 -16.17 -5.38 30.49
CA ASN A 9 -15.04 -6.13 31.06
C ASN A 9 -13.68 -5.53 30.68
N GLY A 10 -13.62 -4.60 29.73
CA GLY A 10 -12.38 -3.97 29.27
C GLY A 10 -12.00 -4.39 27.85
N MET A 11 -10.71 -4.59 27.60
CA MET A 11 -10.18 -4.99 26.29
C MET A 11 -9.93 -6.49 26.24
N LYS A 12 -10.30 -7.11 25.13
CA LYS A 12 -10.06 -8.53 24.84
C LYS A 12 -9.29 -8.69 23.54
N VAL A 13 -8.42 -9.70 23.51
CA VAL A 13 -7.75 -10.17 22.29
C VAL A 13 -8.30 -11.54 21.95
N LEU A 14 -8.83 -11.68 20.74
CA LEU A 14 -9.35 -12.92 20.20
C LEU A 14 -8.41 -13.45 19.12
N GLN A 15 -8.06 -14.72 19.21
CA GLN A 15 -7.50 -15.48 18.11
C GLN A 15 -8.65 -15.99 17.25
N LEU A 16 -8.85 -15.39 16.08
CA LEU A 16 -9.95 -15.77 15.18
C LEU A 16 -9.71 -17.14 14.53
N THR A 17 -8.45 -17.46 14.29
CA THR A 17 -8.01 -18.66 13.61
C THR A 17 -6.71 -19.17 14.23
N SER A 18 -6.50 -20.49 14.31
CA SER A 18 -5.25 -21.14 14.71
C SER A 18 -5.05 -22.47 13.97
N PRO A 19 -3.79 -22.90 13.73
CA PRO A 19 -3.52 -24.23 13.18
C PRO A 19 -4.14 -25.38 14.00
N ASP A 20 -4.22 -25.20 15.32
CA ASP A 20 -4.74 -26.21 16.25
C ASP A 20 -6.28 -26.28 16.25
N SER A 21 -6.97 -25.18 15.95
CA SER A 21 -8.44 -25.07 16.03
C SER A 21 -9.13 -25.33 14.68
N GLN A 22 -8.49 -25.08 13.54
CA GLN A 22 -9.11 -25.29 12.23
C GLN A 22 -8.26 -26.09 11.26
N ARG A 23 -8.96 -26.95 10.49
CA ARG A 23 -8.42 -27.52 9.25
C ARG A 23 -8.29 -26.43 8.20
N ASN A 24 -7.26 -26.52 7.36
CA ASN A 24 -7.00 -25.57 6.26
C ASN A 24 -6.85 -24.11 6.72
N PHE A 25 -6.27 -23.88 7.90
CA PHE A 25 -6.00 -22.54 8.42
C PHE A 25 -5.25 -21.63 7.42
N TYR A 26 -4.40 -22.20 6.56
CA TYR A 26 -3.66 -21.49 5.51
C TYR A 26 -4.45 -21.22 4.22
N GLY A 27 -5.74 -21.54 4.16
CA GLY A 27 -6.58 -21.31 2.99
C GLY A 27 -6.87 -19.83 2.72
N PHE A 28 -7.43 -19.52 1.56
CA PHE A 28 -7.79 -18.14 1.16
C PHE A 28 -8.92 -17.54 2.02
N SER A 29 -9.73 -18.39 2.69
CA SER A 29 -10.81 -17.98 3.58
C SER A 29 -11.12 -19.08 4.61
N PRO A 30 -10.26 -19.28 5.62
CA PRO A 30 -10.53 -20.26 6.66
C PRO A 30 -11.73 -19.81 7.49
N ALA A 31 -12.62 -20.75 7.83
CA ALA A 31 -13.73 -20.46 8.73
C ALA A 31 -13.18 -20.06 10.12
N PRO A 32 -13.58 -18.92 10.70
CA PRO A 32 -13.07 -18.50 12.00
C PRO A 32 -13.66 -19.35 13.15
N VAL A 33 -12.81 -19.76 14.10
CA VAL A 33 -13.21 -20.32 15.40
C VAL A 33 -12.56 -19.46 16.48
N PRO A 34 -13.25 -18.41 16.96
CA PRO A 34 -12.64 -17.42 17.85
C PRO A 34 -12.37 -17.94 19.26
N GLU A 35 -11.15 -17.73 19.75
CA GLU A 35 -10.73 -18.06 21.11
C GLU A 35 -10.19 -16.82 21.82
N MET A 36 -10.52 -16.62 23.11
CA MET A 36 -9.97 -15.51 23.88
C MET A 36 -8.60 -15.88 24.44
N ILE A 37 -7.58 -15.14 24.01
CA ILE A 37 -6.19 -15.43 24.37
C ILE A 37 -5.60 -14.43 25.36
N ALA A 38 -6.19 -13.24 25.47
CA ALA A 38 -5.80 -12.24 26.44
C ALA A 38 -6.95 -11.32 26.79
N TRP A 39 -6.89 -10.77 28.01
CA TRP A 39 -7.85 -9.84 28.54
C TRP A 39 -7.17 -8.86 29.50
N ALA A 40 -7.61 -7.61 29.46
CA ALA A 40 -7.21 -6.59 30.42
C ALA A 40 -8.42 -5.72 30.81
N LYS A 41 -8.61 -5.53 32.12
CA LYS A 41 -9.60 -4.59 32.63
C LYS A 41 -9.15 -3.15 32.35
N THR A 42 -10.07 -2.32 31.88
CA THR A 42 -9.84 -0.88 31.70
C THR A 42 -10.39 -0.08 32.89
N PRO A 43 -9.82 1.11 33.21
CA PRO A 43 -10.32 1.93 34.32
C PRO A 43 -11.76 2.42 34.13
N SER A 44 -12.17 2.60 32.87
CA SER A 44 -13.53 2.95 32.46
C SER A 44 -14.00 2.03 31.32
N PRO A 45 -15.31 1.94 31.03
CA PRO A 45 -15.84 1.20 29.89
C PRO A 45 -15.09 1.43 28.58
N ALA A 46 -14.54 0.36 27.99
CA ALA A 46 -13.95 0.40 26.65
C ALA A 46 -15.06 0.31 25.60
N ILE A 47 -15.39 1.42 24.94
CA ILE A 47 -16.52 1.52 23.99
C ILE A 47 -16.11 1.50 22.51
N ALA A 48 -14.83 1.76 22.23
CA ALA A 48 -14.30 1.78 20.88
C ALA A 48 -12.81 1.43 20.90
N LEU A 49 -12.30 1.02 19.73
CA LEU A 49 -10.88 0.86 19.49
C LEU A 49 -10.44 1.90 18.47
N SER A 50 -9.37 2.62 18.77
CA SER A 50 -8.68 3.42 17.77
C SER A 50 -7.60 2.58 17.12
N LYS A 51 -7.42 2.76 15.81
CA LYS A 51 -6.29 2.22 15.06
C LYS A 51 -5.61 3.39 14.36
N GLY A 52 -4.28 3.38 14.35
CA GLY A 52 -3.51 4.35 13.60
C GLY A 52 -3.79 4.24 12.09
N LEU A 53 -3.48 5.30 11.34
CA LEU A 53 -3.56 5.26 9.89
C LEU A 53 -2.48 4.31 9.35
N ASP A 54 -2.90 3.24 8.68
CA ASP A 54 -1.97 2.33 8.00
C ASP A 54 -1.34 3.03 6.79
N ARG A 55 -0.04 2.77 6.58
CA ARG A 55 0.72 3.31 5.45
C ARG A 55 1.28 2.18 4.62
N ASP A 56 0.68 1.97 3.46
CA ASP A 56 1.18 1.00 2.50
C ASP A 56 2.19 1.64 1.55
N ARG A 57 3.17 0.86 1.14
CA ARG A 57 4.19 1.27 0.17
C ARG A 57 4.13 0.31 -1.00
N ALA A 58 3.86 0.84 -2.20
CA ALA A 58 4.02 0.08 -3.42
C ALA A 58 5.50 0.08 -3.81
N VAL A 59 6.00 -1.09 -4.21
CA VAL A 59 7.33 -1.28 -4.76
C VAL A 59 7.22 -1.76 -6.21
N ASP A 60 8.17 -1.38 -7.05
CA ASP A 60 8.35 -1.96 -8.39
C ASP A 60 9.06 -3.33 -8.32
N GLU A 61 9.22 -3.97 -9.48
CA GLU A 61 9.88 -5.27 -9.63
C GLU A 61 11.36 -5.27 -9.21
N THR A 62 11.99 -4.09 -9.11
CA THR A 62 13.37 -3.93 -8.62
C THR A 62 13.45 -3.71 -7.11
N GLY A 63 12.31 -3.62 -6.43
CA GLY A 63 12.19 -3.31 -5.00
C GLY A 63 12.27 -1.82 -4.70
N GLY A 64 12.27 -0.96 -5.71
CA GLY A 64 12.22 0.49 -5.59
C GLY A 64 10.83 0.96 -5.17
N GLN A 65 10.72 1.91 -4.25
CA GLN A 65 9.43 2.42 -3.79
C GLN A 65 8.78 3.34 -4.84
N MET A 66 7.60 2.99 -5.33
CA MET A 66 6.84 3.74 -6.34
C MET A 66 5.77 4.66 -5.75
N ALA A 67 5.04 4.21 -4.72
CA ALA A 67 3.96 5.00 -4.14
C ALA A 67 3.82 4.77 -2.63
N VAL A 68 3.27 5.76 -1.93
CA VAL A 68 2.90 5.69 -0.51
C VAL A 68 1.42 6.01 -0.37
N PHE A 69 0.65 5.05 0.12
CA PHE A 69 -0.76 5.21 0.43
C PHE A 69 -0.95 5.69 1.86
N GLY A 70 -2.08 6.35 2.14
CA GLY A 70 -2.40 6.82 3.50
C GLY A 70 -1.43 7.87 4.07
N ARG A 71 -0.71 8.62 3.21
CA ARG A 71 0.13 9.72 3.70
C ARG A 71 -0.76 10.91 4.07
N LEU A 72 -0.68 11.34 5.33
CA LEU A 72 -1.41 12.51 5.85
C LEU A 72 -1.13 13.75 4.99
N GLY A 73 -2.19 14.46 4.58
CA GLY A 73 -2.11 15.60 3.67
C GLY A 73 -2.10 15.23 2.18
N SER A 74 -2.14 13.95 1.82
CA SER A 74 -2.38 13.52 0.45
C SER A 74 -3.87 13.66 0.14
N ARG A 75 -4.20 14.27 -1.00
CA ARG A 75 -5.55 14.36 -1.55
C ARG A 75 -5.58 13.86 -2.99
N PRO A 76 -6.74 13.46 -3.52
CA PRO A 76 -6.88 13.25 -4.96
C PRO A 76 -6.42 14.48 -5.75
N PHE A 77 -5.83 14.25 -6.92
CA PHE A 77 -5.47 15.33 -7.83
C PHE A 77 -6.74 16.02 -8.36
N THR A 78 -6.65 17.35 -8.51
CA THR A 78 -7.61 18.12 -9.27
C THR A 78 -7.40 17.88 -10.76
N ARG A 79 -8.43 18.15 -11.58
CA ARG A 79 -8.32 18.01 -13.04
C ARG A 79 -7.08 18.72 -13.63
N PRO A 80 -6.79 20.00 -13.30
CA PRO A 80 -5.60 20.67 -13.85
C PRO A 80 -4.27 20.03 -13.42
N GLU A 81 -4.22 19.37 -12.26
CA GLU A 81 -3.02 18.63 -11.82
C GLU A 81 -2.86 17.33 -12.59
N MET A 82 -3.95 16.59 -12.80
CA MET A 82 -3.91 15.35 -13.57
C MET A 82 -3.54 15.61 -15.04
N GLU A 83 -4.10 16.67 -15.65
CA GLU A 83 -3.82 17.00 -17.05
C GLU A 83 -2.33 17.29 -17.32
N ARG A 84 -1.56 17.75 -16.32
CA ARG A 84 -0.10 17.92 -16.46
C ARG A 84 0.66 16.59 -16.60
N LEU A 85 0.07 15.49 -16.14
CA LEU A 85 0.68 14.16 -16.17
C LEU A 85 0.40 13.43 -17.49
N PHE A 86 -0.83 13.56 -18.01
CA PHE A 86 -1.27 12.77 -19.16
C PHE A 86 -1.54 13.58 -20.44
N MET A 87 -1.54 14.91 -20.42
CA MET A 87 -1.68 15.71 -21.65
C MET A 87 -0.31 16.05 -22.27
N THR A 88 -0.26 16.03 -23.59
CA THR A 88 0.84 16.59 -24.38
C THR A 88 0.82 18.12 -24.39
N ARG A 89 1.90 18.74 -24.87
CA ARG A 89 1.97 20.21 -25.07
C ARG A 89 0.90 20.74 -26.04
N SER A 90 0.37 19.90 -26.92
CA SER A 90 -0.71 20.22 -27.86
C SER A 90 -2.11 19.98 -27.31
N GLY A 91 -2.26 19.65 -26.02
CA GLY A 91 -3.56 19.52 -25.37
C GLY A 91 -4.32 18.21 -25.66
N VAL A 92 -3.64 17.22 -26.23
CA VAL A 92 -4.21 15.87 -26.44
C VAL A 92 -3.60 14.87 -25.44
N PRO A 93 -4.34 13.86 -24.97
CA PRO A 93 -3.78 12.84 -24.09
C PRO A 93 -2.63 12.06 -24.74
N TRP A 94 -1.63 11.70 -23.96
CA TRP A 94 -0.66 10.68 -24.33
C TRP A 94 -1.38 9.36 -24.59
N LYS A 95 -1.07 8.74 -25.73
CA LYS A 95 -1.58 7.42 -26.14
C LYS A 95 -0.41 6.53 -26.50
N VAL A 96 -0.57 5.24 -26.24
CA VAL A 96 0.33 4.19 -26.69
C VAL A 96 -0.39 3.32 -27.72
N SER A 97 0.37 2.75 -28.64
CA SER A 97 -0.09 1.72 -29.58
C SER A 97 0.58 0.40 -29.18
N ASP A 98 -0.15 -0.70 -29.27
CA ASP A 98 0.42 -2.04 -29.06
C ASP A 98 1.31 -2.45 -30.26
N GLU A 99 1.09 -1.86 -31.43
CA GLU A 99 1.95 -2.06 -32.60
C GLU A 99 3.31 -1.40 -32.39
N VAL A 100 4.37 -2.20 -32.52
CA VAL A 100 5.75 -1.72 -32.41
C VAL A 100 6.10 -0.83 -33.60
N ASP A 101 6.33 0.46 -33.34
CA ASP A 101 6.88 1.40 -34.32
C ASP A 101 8.39 1.53 -34.12
N MET A 102 9.17 0.78 -34.91
CA MET A 102 10.63 0.79 -34.85
C MET A 102 11.25 2.17 -35.19
N ASN A 103 10.51 3.08 -35.84
CA ASN A 103 11.00 4.43 -36.10
C ASN A 103 10.98 5.32 -34.84
N ARG A 104 10.22 4.95 -33.81
CA ARG A 104 10.17 5.63 -32.51
C ARG A 104 11.10 5.01 -31.47
N TRP A 105 11.77 3.92 -31.83
CA TRP A 105 12.71 3.24 -30.95
C TRP A 105 13.92 4.13 -30.66
N VAL A 106 13.95 4.70 -29.46
CA VAL A 106 15.14 5.33 -28.91
C VAL A 106 15.89 4.21 -28.21
N GLY A 107 16.82 3.56 -28.91
CA GLY A 107 17.59 2.44 -28.33
C GLY A 107 18.32 2.82 -27.03
N ILE A 108 19.04 1.87 -26.45
CA ILE A 108 19.93 2.19 -25.32
C ILE A 108 20.98 3.17 -25.84
N ALA A 109 20.91 4.44 -25.42
CA ALA A 109 21.96 5.39 -25.70
C ALA A 109 23.28 4.79 -25.18
N PRO A 110 24.37 4.76 -25.98
CA PRO A 110 25.66 4.31 -25.47
C PRO A 110 25.94 5.14 -24.21
N ALA A 111 26.33 4.47 -23.12
CA ALA A 111 26.66 5.13 -21.87
C ALA A 111 27.67 6.24 -22.17
N ALA A 112 27.21 7.49 -22.19
CA ALA A 112 28.10 8.63 -22.31
C ALA A 112 29.09 8.52 -21.14
N PRO A 113 30.41 8.66 -21.35
CA PRO A 113 31.35 8.63 -20.25
C PRO A 113 30.90 9.69 -19.25
N LEU A 114 30.60 9.25 -18.02
CA LEU A 114 30.43 10.12 -16.86
C LEU A 114 31.57 11.15 -16.93
N ARG A 115 31.25 12.43 -17.10
CA ARG A 115 32.23 13.52 -16.98
C ARG A 115 32.70 13.57 -15.52
N ALA A 116 33.57 12.65 -15.16
CA ALA A 116 34.37 12.69 -13.95
C ALA A 116 35.69 13.40 -14.29
N ALA A 117 36.02 14.40 -13.46
CA ALA A 117 37.29 15.10 -13.38
C ALA A 117 37.64 16.11 -14.49
N ALA A 118 37.02 17.29 -14.43
CA ALA A 118 37.74 18.53 -14.70
C ALA A 118 38.04 19.23 -13.35
N ARG A 119 39.08 18.75 -12.67
CA ARG A 119 39.79 19.51 -11.63
C ARG A 119 41.29 19.34 -11.90
N LYS A 120 41.89 20.37 -12.48
CA LYS A 120 43.26 20.81 -12.20
C LYS A 120 43.23 22.33 -12.24
#